data_AF-A0A4U0QI17-F1
#
_entry.id   AF-A0A4U0QI17-F1
#
_cell.length_a   1.000
_cell.length_b   1.000
_cell.length_c   1.000
_cell.angle_alpha   90.00
_cell.angle_beta   90.00
_cell.angle_gamma   90.00
#
_symmetry.space_group_name_H-M   'P 1'
#
loop_
_entity.id
_entity.type
_entity.pdbx_description
1 polymer ?
#
loop_
_entity_poly.entity_id
_entity_poly.type
_entity_poly.pdbx_seq_one_letter_code
_entity_poly.pdbx_strand_id
1 'polypeptide(L)'
;MSLEQELLRRRSGKKDAEIAAGMGKDASTVSKLFGGGIGVQLADLGALLDSLGLKFVDAKDMTITPSEMDALEEMAYRYLELRRRGAVRS
;
A
#
# COMPACT_ATOMS: atom_id res chain seq x y z
N MET A 1 -8.50 -1.25 -18.76
CA MET A 1 -8.14 -1.08 -17.34
C MET A 1 -7.53 -2.38 -16.86
N SER A 2 -6.31 -2.36 -16.32
CA SER A 2 -5.64 -3.58 -15.84
C SER A 2 -6.08 -3.95 -14.42
N LEU A 3 -5.97 -5.23 -14.04
CA LEU A 3 -6.31 -5.71 -12.71
C LEU A 3 -5.46 -5.04 -11.62
N GLU A 4 -4.18 -4.77 -11.91
CA GLU A 4 -3.28 -4.12 -10.93
C GLU A 4 -3.74 -2.69 -10.62
N GLN A 5 -4.23 -1.95 -11.62
CA GLN A 5 -4.73 -0.59 -11.47
C GLN A 5 -6.00 -0.53 -10.61
N GLU A 6 -6.93 -1.47 -10.82
CA GLU A 6 -8.15 -1.61 -10.02
C GLU A 6 -7.83 -1.94 -8.55
N LEU A 7 -6.87 -2.85 -8.32
CA LEU A 7 -6.43 -3.24 -6.99
C LEU A 7 -5.77 -2.08 -6.24
N LEU A 8 -4.89 -1.31 -6.90
CA LEU A 8 -4.24 -0.14 -6.30
C LEU A 8 -5.25 0.93 -5.88
N ARG A 9 -6.23 1.22 -6.74
CA ARG A 9 -7.30 2.19 -6.45
C ARG A 9 -8.13 1.75 -5.25
N ARG A 10 -8.63 0.51 -5.25
CA ARG A 10 -9.44 -0.03 -4.14
C ARG A 10 -8.68 -0.10 -2.83
N ARG A 11 -7.41 -0.50 -2.85
CA ARG A 11 -6.56 -0.58 -1.65
C ARG A 11 -6.33 0.79 -1.01
N SER A 12 -6.19 1.84 -1.83
CA SER A 12 -5.99 3.20 -1.30
C SER A 12 -7.24 3.74 -0.59
N GLY A 13 -8.44 3.30 -0.98
CA GLY A 13 -9.71 3.83 -0.49
C GLY A 13 -9.97 5.30 -0.86
N LYS A 14 -9.09 5.91 -1.67
CA LYS A 14 -9.14 7.33 -2.01
C LYS A 14 -9.92 7.59 -3.29
N LYS A 15 -10.60 8.73 -3.33
CA LYS A 15 -11.28 9.24 -4.53
C LYS A 15 -10.26 9.85 -5.50
N ASP A 16 -10.59 9.86 -6.78
CA ASP A 16 -9.73 10.41 -7.83
C ASP A 16 -9.33 11.87 -7.55
N ALA A 17 -10.20 12.66 -6.92
CA ALA A 17 -9.92 14.04 -6.50
C ALA A 17 -8.84 14.14 -5.41
N GLU A 18 -8.77 13.17 -4.49
CA GLU A 18 -7.79 13.15 -3.40
C GLU A 18 -6.41 12.72 -3.92
N ILE A 19 -6.39 11.76 -4.83
CA ILE A 19 -5.19 11.34 -5.56
C ILE A 19 -4.67 12.51 -6.40
N ALA A 20 -5.55 13.17 -7.13
CA ALA A 20 -5.21 14.30 -7.98
C ALA A 20 -4.67 15.49 -7.18
N ALA A 21 -5.28 15.79 -6.02
CA ALA A 21 -4.76 16.80 -5.09
C ALA A 21 -3.35 16.46 -4.58
N GLY A 22 -3.11 15.19 -4.23
CA GLY A 22 -1.78 14.72 -3.81
C GLY A 22 -0.72 14.78 -4.93
N MET A 23 -1.16 14.68 -6.19
CA MET A 23 -0.29 14.81 -7.37
C MET A 23 -0.15 16.24 -7.88
N GLY A 24 -0.93 17.20 -7.37
CA GLY A 24 -1.02 18.55 -7.93
C GLY A 24 -1.61 18.58 -9.35
N LYS A 25 -2.50 17.63 -9.68
CA LYS A 25 -3.12 17.48 -11.00
C LYS A 25 -4.65 17.54 -10.92
N ASP A 26 -5.28 17.57 -12.09
CA ASP A 26 -6.74 17.49 -12.19
C ASP A 26 -7.23 16.05 -12.03
N ALA A 27 -8.44 15.89 -11.46
CA ALA A 27 -9.10 14.60 -11.33
C ALA A 27 -9.29 13.88 -12.68
N SER A 28 -9.43 14.64 -13.78
CA SER A 28 -9.53 14.09 -15.13
C SER A 28 -8.24 13.37 -15.56
N THR A 29 -7.08 13.81 -15.08
CA THR A 29 -5.79 13.17 -15.35
C THR A 29 -5.72 11.81 -14.65
N VAL A 30 -6.13 11.74 -13.39
CA VAL A 30 -6.16 10.49 -12.61
C VAL A 30 -7.12 9.47 -13.25
N SER A 31 -8.30 9.92 -13.66
CA SER A 31 -9.29 9.05 -14.31
C SER A 31 -8.76 8.46 -15.64
N LYS A 32 -8.04 9.26 -16.45
CA LYS A 32 -7.38 8.79 -17.67
C LYS A 32 -6.21 7.84 -17.38
N LEU A 33 -5.49 8.07 -16.28
CA LEU A 33 -4.32 7.30 -15.88
C LEU A 33 -4.71 5.89 -15.40
N PHE A 34 -5.73 5.78 -14.55
CA PHE A 34 -6.31 4.49 -14.16
C PHE A 34 -7.17 3.86 -15.27
N GLY A 35 -7.77 4.68 -16.15
CA GLY A 35 -8.50 4.20 -17.33
C GLY A 35 -7.63 3.62 -18.44
N GLY A 36 -6.30 3.80 -18.37
CA GLY A 36 -5.35 3.36 -19.40
C GLY A 36 -5.25 4.28 -20.62
N GLY A 37 -5.85 5.48 -20.56
CA GLY A 37 -5.79 6.47 -21.64
C GLY A 37 -4.50 7.29 -21.64
N ILE A 38 -3.77 7.33 -20.52
CA ILE A 38 -2.46 8.00 -20.41
C ILE A 38 -1.56 7.11 -19.52
N GLY A 39 -0.32 6.88 -19.95
CA GLY A 39 0.68 6.17 -19.15
C GLY A 39 1.20 7.04 -17.99
N VAL A 40 1.63 6.40 -16.90
CA VAL A 40 2.28 7.11 -15.79
C VAL A 40 3.66 7.57 -16.24
N GLN A 41 3.90 8.88 -16.22
CA GLN A 41 5.24 9.39 -16.46
C GLN A 41 6.10 9.15 -15.22
N LEU A 42 7.39 8.84 -15.43
CA LEU A 42 8.33 8.58 -14.34
C LEU A 42 8.40 9.75 -13.34
N ALA A 43 8.26 10.98 -13.83
CA ALA A 43 8.22 12.20 -13.01
C ALA A 43 7.00 12.29 -12.08
N ASP A 44 5.87 11.69 -12.48
CA ASP A 44 4.61 11.71 -11.72
C ASP A 44 4.48 10.51 -10.78
N LEU A 45 5.34 9.51 -10.94
CA LEU A 45 5.22 8.23 -10.26
C LEU A 45 5.42 8.36 -8.75
N GLY A 46 6.36 9.20 -8.31
CA GLY A 46 6.57 9.49 -6.89
C GLY A 46 5.33 10.10 -6.25
N ALA A 47 4.82 11.19 -6.82
CA ALA A 47 3.63 11.88 -6.32
C ALA A 47 2.37 11.00 -6.36
N LEU A 48 2.24 10.14 -7.37
CA LEU A 48 1.16 9.15 -7.44
C LEU A 48 1.27 8.15 -6.29
N LEU A 49 2.44 7.58 -6.04
CA LEU A 49 2.64 6.61 -4.96
C LEU A 49 2.40 7.23 -3.59
N ASP A 50 2.95 8.42 -3.34
CA ASP A 50 2.72 9.17 -2.10
C ASP A 50 1.23 9.46 -1.89
N SER A 51 0.53 9.87 -2.95
CA SER A 51 -0.92 10.09 -2.90
C SER A 51 -1.70 8.81 -2.57
N LEU A 52 -1.19 7.64 -2.95
CA LEU A 52 -1.75 6.32 -2.63
C LEU A 52 -1.28 5.76 -1.28
N GLY A 53 -0.39 6.47 -0.56
CA GLY A 53 0.24 6.00 0.67
C GLY A 53 1.23 4.84 0.44
N LEU A 54 1.80 4.76 -0.76
CA LEU A 54 2.76 3.77 -1.19
C LEU A 54 4.14 4.39 -1.28
N LYS A 55 5.18 3.60 -1.03
CA LYS A 55 6.58 4.00 -1.23
C LYS A 55 7.28 2.95 -2.08
N PHE A 56 8.29 3.37 -2.82
CA PHE A 56 9.24 2.43 -3.39
C PHE A 56 10.04 1.79 -2.25
N VAL A 57 10.11 0.47 -2.29
CA VAL A 57 10.88 -0.34 -1.36
C VAL A 57 11.79 -1.20 -2.21
N ASP A 58 13.07 -1.29 -1.87
CA ASP A 58 14.00 -2.16 -2.57
C ASP A 58 13.58 -3.62 -2.33
N ALA A 59 13.75 -4.51 -3.31
CA ALA A 59 13.36 -5.90 -3.17
C ALA A 59 14.08 -6.59 -1.99
N LYS A 60 15.32 -6.16 -1.70
CA LYS A 60 16.09 -6.62 -0.53
C LYS A 60 15.49 -6.19 0.82
N ASP A 61 14.69 -5.13 0.82
CA ASP A 61 13.97 -4.64 2.00
C ASP A 61 12.57 -5.27 2.09
N MET A 62 12.15 -6.03 1.06
CA MET A 62 10.92 -6.85 1.06
C MET A 62 11.18 -8.30 1.47
N THR A 63 12.44 -8.73 1.58
CA THR A 63 12.78 -10.05 2.10
C THR A 63 12.76 -10.01 3.62
N ILE A 64 11.76 -10.67 4.22
CA ILE A 64 11.78 -11.00 5.64
C ILE A 64 12.96 -11.95 5.84
N THR A 65 13.96 -11.52 6.58
CA THR A 65 15.07 -12.40 6.96
C THR A 65 14.54 -13.53 7.85
N PRO A 66 15.14 -14.73 7.83
CA PRO A 66 14.71 -15.82 8.71
C PRO A 66 14.58 -15.39 10.18
N SER A 67 15.51 -14.56 10.67
CA SER A 67 15.46 -13.99 12.03
C SER A 67 14.27 -13.07 12.29
N GLU A 68 13.83 -12.28 11.30
CA GLU A 68 12.64 -11.44 11.43
C GLU A 68 11.37 -12.29 11.41
N MET A 69 11.37 -13.39 10.66
CA MET A 69 10.27 -14.36 10.66
C MET A 69 10.18 -15.07 12.01
N ASP A 70 11.30 -15.54 12.56
CA ASP A 70 11.37 -16.17 13.88
C ASP A 70 10.85 -15.21 14.97
N ALA A 71 11.24 -13.93 14.92
CA ALA A 71 10.77 -12.92 15.87
C ALA A 71 9.26 -12.67 15.77
N LEU A 72 8.70 -12.64 14.56
CA LEU A 72 7.26 -12.51 14.33
C LEU A 72 6.50 -13.75 14.83
N GLU A 73 7.03 -14.95 14.61
CA GLU A 73 6.47 -16.19 15.13
C GLU A 73 6.47 -16.22 16.66
N GLU A 74 7.57 -15.80 17.29
CA GLU A 74 7.67 -15.75 18.74
C GLU A 74 6.68 -14.74 19.35
N MET A 75 6.53 -13.57 18.72
CA MET A 75 5.51 -12.59 19.12
C MET A 75 4.09 -13.15 19.01
N ALA A 76 3.78 -13.83 17.90
CA ALA A 76 2.48 -14.46 17.71
C ALA A 76 2.22 -15.54 18.77
N TYR A 77 3.24 -16.33 19.11
CA TYR A 77 3.15 -17.37 20.14
C TYR A 77 2.86 -16.77 21.52
N ARG A 78 3.61 -15.73 21.91
CA ARG A 78 3.40 -15.01 23.19
C ARG A 78 2.01 -14.39 23.28
N TYR A 79 1.50 -13.81 22.20
CA TYR A 79 0.14 -13.27 22.15
C TYR A 79 -0.91 -14.37 22.39
N LEU A 80 -0.77 -15.52 21.73
CA LEU A 80 -1.68 -16.65 21.91
C LEU A 80 -1.64 -17.20 23.34
N GLU A 81 -0.46 -17.26 23.97
CA GLU A 81 -0.33 -17.64 25.37
C GLU A 81 -0.99 -16.64 26.32
N LEU A 82 -0.77 -15.35 26.13
CA LEU A 82 -1.40 -14.30 26.93
C LEU A 82 -2.92 -14.32 26.80
N ARG A 83 -3.44 -14.58 25.59
CA ARG A 83 -4.87 -14.76 25.34
C ARG A 83 -5.43 -16.01 26.04
N ARG A 84 -4.73 -17.16 25.99
CA ARG A 84 -5.13 -18.38 26.73
C ARG A 84 -5.15 -18.16 28.24
N ARG A 85 -4.23 -17.34 28.76
CA ARG A 85 -4.17 -16.96 30.18
C ARG A 85 -5.22 -15.90 30.58
N GLY A 86 -6.04 -15.43 29.64
CA GLY A 86 -7.10 -14.45 29.90
C GLY A 86 -6.61 -13.02 30.14
N ALA A 87 -5.34 -12.73 29.85
CA ALA A 87 -4.72 -11.42 30.06
C ALA A 87 -5.00 -10.42 28.93
N VAL A 88 -5.53 -10.88 27.81
CA VAL A 88 -5.91 -10.05 26.65
C VAL A 88 -7.40 -10.25 26.38
N ARG A 89 -8.20 -9.22 26.65
CA ARG A 89 -9.62 -9.16 26.24
C ARG A 89 -9.70 -8.62 24.81
N SER A 90 -10.47 -9.32 23.97
CA SER A 90 -10.85 -8.89 22.62
C SER A 90 -11.57 -7.55 22.62
#